data_AF-A0A8S3KAW8-F1
#
_entry.id   AF-A0A8S3KAW8-F1
#
_cell.length_a   1.000
_cell.length_b   1.000
_cell.length_c   1.000
_cell.angle_alpha   90.00
_cell.angle_beta   90.00
_cell.angle_gamma   90.00
#
_symmetry.space_group_name_H-M   'P 1'
#
loop_
_entity.id
_entity.type
_entity.pdbx_description
1 polymer ?
#
loop_
_entity_poly.entity_id
_entity_poly.type
_entity_poly.pdbx_seq_one_letter_code
_entity_poly.pdbx_strand_id
1 'polypeptide(L)'
;KGNCISFPQDVVNIAAILPLELEDLCDSLKIIFVGCRTPEGNELKNILTVRKKKVLSALQWLRQNNQLHRNVAINQSIIDKLPYHDVPECLWVTMQISDNVETATNERPNYIPDLLINVSESNNTVIVPLIPR
;
A
#
# COMPACT_ATOMS: atom_id res chain seq x y z
N LYS A 1 -22.53 -15.43 7.23
CA LYS A 1 -22.95 -14.20 7.94
C LYS A 1 -21.66 -13.50 8.39
N GLY A 2 -21.27 -12.40 7.76
CA GLY A 2 -20.01 -11.70 8.07
C GLY A 2 -20.26 -10.57 9.05
N ASN A 3 -19.38 -10.41 10.04
CA ASN A 3 -19.37 -9.24 10.91
C ASN A 3 -18.52 -8.16 10.23
N CYS A 4 -19.10 -6.97 10.04
CA CYS A 4 -18.40 -5.78 9.59
C CYS A 4 -18.46 -4.74 10.71
N ILE A 5 -17.31 -4.15 11.02
CA ILE A 5 -17.19 -3.03 11.95
C ILE A 5 -16.51 -1.88 11.22
N SER A 6 -17.21 -0.76 11.14
CA SER A 6 -16.71 0.48 10.55
C SER A 6 -16.52 1.50 11.66
N PHE A 7 -15.30 2.00 11.83
CA PHE A 7 -15.03 3.12 12.73
C PHE A 7 -15.03 4.42 11.92
N PRO A 8 -15.70 5.48 12.38
CA PRO A 8 -15.59 6.79 11.76
C PRO A 8 -14.14 7.27 11.88
N GLN A 9 -13.45 7.35 10.74
CA GLN A 9 -12.15 7.99 10.63
C GLN A 9 -12.40 9.48 10.35
N ASP A 10 -11.83 10.38 11.15
CA ASP A 10 -11.87 11.82 10.87
C ASP A 10 -10.91 12.14 9.71
N VAL A 11 -11.37 11.83 8.50
CA VAL A 11 -10.60 11.99 7.26
C VAL A 11 -10.31 13.45 6.94
N VAL A 12 -11.10 14.39 7.48
CA VAL A 12 -10.95 15.83 7.21
C VAL A 12 -9.73 16.37 7.96
N ASN A 13 -9.56 15.98 9.22
CA ASN A 13 -8.41 16.40 10.03
C ASN A 13 -7.10 15.78 9.51
N ILE A 14 -7.14 14.53 9.03
CA ILE A 14 -5.94 13.80 8.57
C ILE A 14 -5.49 14.28 7.17
N ALA A 15 -6.41 14.73 6.31
CA ALA A 15 -6.09 15.04 4.91
C ALA A 15 -6.10 16.54 4.57
N ALA A 16 -6.18 17.44 5.55
CA ALA A 16 -6.25 18.88 5.28
C ALA A 16 -5.03 19.43 4.51
N ILE A 17 -3.85 18.86 4.77
CA ILE A 17 -2.58 19.24 4.13
C ILE A 17 -1.89 17.96 3.64
N LEU A 18 -1.48 17.93 2.38
CA LEU A 18 -0.76 16.81 1.78
C LEU A 18 0.48 17.29 1.00
N PRO A 19 1.56 16.50 0.92
CA PRO A 19 1.80 15.26 1.66
C PRO A 19 2.06 15.52 3.15
N LEU A 20 2.03 14.46 3.96
CA LEU A 20 2.59 14.46 5.32
C LEU A 20 4.11 14.71 5.28
N GLU A 21 4.68 15.20 6.37
CA GLU A 21 6.14 15.30 6.49
C GLU A 21 6.77 13.92 6.38
N LEU A 22 8.02 13.87 5.92
CA LEU A 22 8.67 12.62 5.60
C LEU A 22 8.98 11.80 6.86
N GLU A 23 9.21 12.50 7.97
CA GLU A 23 9.39 11.93 9.30
C GLU A 23 8.11 11.23 9.78
N ASP A 24 6.95 11.88 9.65
CA ASP A 24 5.65 11.31 10.03
C ASP A 24 5.33 10.04 9.21
N LEU A 25 5.73 10.03 7.93
CA LEU A 25 5.59 8.86 7.07
C LEU A 25 6.41 7.69 7.63
N CYS A 26 7.63 7.95 8.06
CA CYS A 26 8.56 6.94 8.58
C CYS A 26 8.15 6.42 9.97
N ASP A 27 7.49 7.22 10.79
CA ASP A 27 6.88 6.77 12.05
C ASP A 27 5.64 5.90 11.83
N SER A 28 4.87 6.22 10.78
CA SER A 28 3.64 5.50 10.44
C SER A 28 3.87 4.19 9.67
N LEU A 29 5.02 4.06 8.99
CA LEU A 29 5.29 2.98 8.05
C LEU A 29 6.41 2.07 8.57
N LYS A 30 6.05 0.84 8.93
CA LYS A 30 7.01 -0.21 9.32
C LYS A 30 7.40 -1.07 8.12
N ILE A 31 8.69 -1.09 7.78
CA ILE A 31 9.24 -1.95 6.71
C ILE A 31 9.97 -3.12 7.34
N ILE A 32 9.56 -4.34 6.98
CA ILE A 32 10.24 -5.57 7.39
C ILE A 32 10.72 -6.29 6.14
N PHE A 33 12.03 -6.38 5.97
CA PHE A 33 12.65 -7.19 4.94
C PHE A 33 12.93 -8.59 5.48
N VAL A 34 12.36 -9.61 4.85
CA VAL A 34 12.56 -11.00 5.25
C VAL A 34 13.58 -11.64 4.31
N GLY A 35 14.77 -11.97 4.81
CA GLY A 35 15.82 -12.57 4.00
C GLY A 35 17.15 -12.72 4.73
N CYS A 36 18.05 -13.51 4.12
CA CYS A 36 19.33 -13.87 4.73
C CYS A 36 20.39 -12.76 4.70
N ARG A 37 20.10 -11.61 4.08
CA ARG A 37 21.04 -10.49 3.92
C ARG A 37 20.29 -9.16 3.87
N THR A 38 21.01 -8.06 4.13
CA THR A 38 20.52 -6.71 3.84
C THR A 38 20.26 -6.56 2.33
N PRO A 39 19.09 -6.05 1.93
CA PRO A 39 18.78 -5.85 0.52
C PRO A 39 19.69 -4.79 -0.09
N GLU A 40 20.02 -4.96 -1.37
CA GLU A 40 20.80 -3.95 -2.08
C GLU A 40 19.96 -2.72 -2.41
N GLY A 41 20.65 -1.58 -2.58
CA GLY A 41 20.09 -0.30 -3.04
C GLY A 41 19.06 -0.45 -4.16
N ASN A 42 19.41 -1.24 -5.18
CA ASN A 42 18.60 -1.41 -6.38
C ASN A 42 17.33 -2.25 -6.13
N GLU A 43 17.38 -3.23 -5.23
CA GLU A 43 16.24 -4.08 -4.90
C GLU A 43 15.13 -3.25 -4.23
N LEU A 44 15.51 -2.37 -3.32
CA LEU A 44 14.56 -1.48 -2.64
C LEU A 44 14.08 -0.34 -3.52
N LYS A 45 14.93 0.18 -4.42
CA LYS A 45 14.49 1.19 -5.41
C LYS A 45 13.33 0.70 -6.26
N ASN A 46 13.23 -0.59 -6.57
CA ASN A 46 12.09 -1.07 -7.36
C ASN A 46 10.74 -0.99 -6.61
N ILE A 47 10.76 -0.97 -5.27
CA ILE A 47 9.57 -1.09 -4.43
C ILE A 47 9.24 0.22 -3.71
N LEU A 48 10.25 0.89 -3.15
CA LEU A 48 10.12 2.02 -2.24
C LEU A 48 10.48 3.37 -2.87
N THR A 49 10.69 3.42 -4.19
CA THR A 49 11.03 4.67 -4.87
C THR A 49 9.88 5.67 -4.82
N VAL A 50 10.17 6.85 -4.28
CA VAL A 50 9.27 8.00 -4.33
C VAL A 50 9.64 8.86 -5.54
N ARG A 51 8.61 9.27 -6.30
CA ARG A 51 8.76 10.05 -7.53
C ARG A 51 8.09 11.41 -7.37
N LYS A 52 8.84 12.42 -6.95
CA LYS A 52 8.34 13.80 -6.68
C LYS A 52 7.33 14.30 -7.70
N LYS A 53 7.66 14.22 -9.00
CA LYS A 53 6.77 14.67 -10.10
C LYS A 53 5.42 13.94 -10.12
N LYS A 54 5.44 12.61 -9.93
CA LYS A 54 4.22 11.79 -9.94
C LYS A 54 3.36 12.07 -8.71
N VAL A 55 3.98 12.25 -7.53
CA VAL A 55 3.29 12.62 -6.30
C VAL A 55 2.55 13.95 -6.49
N LEU A 56 3.26 14.98 -6.97
CA LEU A 56 2.65 16.30 -7.21
C LEU A 56 1.48 16.23 -8.20
N SER A 57 1.66 15.55 -9.34
CA SER A 57 0.59 15.38 -10.33
C SER A 57 -0.61 14.62 -9.76
N ALA A 58 -0.38 13.59 -8.93
CA ALA A 58 -1.45 12.84 -8.29
C ALA A 58 -2.24 13.69 -7.29
N LEU A 59 -1.57 14.51 -6.47
CA LEU A 59 -2.23 15.42 -5.53
C LEU A 59 -3.03 16.51 -6.26
N GLN A 60 -2.48 17.06 -7.34
CA GLN A 60 -3.21 18.01 -8.19
C GLN A 60 -4.45 17.37 -8.81
N TRP A 61 -4.31 16.15 -9.33
CA TRP A 61 -5.44 15.38 -9.87
C TRP A 61 -6.50 15.10 -8.79
N LEU A 62 -6.08 14.70 -7.59
CA LEU A 62 -6.96 14.41 -6.46
C LEU A 62 -7.82 15.62 -6.11
N ARG A 63 -7.20 16.80 -6.00
CA ARG A 63 -7.89 18.05 -5.70
C ARG A 63 -8.89 18.45 -6.78
N GLN A 64 -8.58 18.18 -8.04
CA GLN A 64 -9.44 18.53 -9.18
C GLN A 64 -10.64 17.58 -9.33
N ASN A 65 -10.44 16.28 -9.08
CA ASN A 65 -11.40 15.24 -9.45
C ASN A 65 -12.24 14.73 -8.27
N ASN A 66 -11.76 14.86 -7.03
CA ASN A 66 -12.50 14.38 -5.86
C ASN A 66 -13.07 15.54 -5.04
N GLN A 67 -14.41 15.63 -5.01
CA GLN A 67 -15.13 16.69 -4.31
C GLN A 67 -14.82 16.73 -2.80
N LEU A 68 -14.57 15.57 -2.19
CA LEU A 68 -14.24 15.46 -0.77
C LEU A 68 -12.84 16.00 -0.44
N HIS A 69 -11.94 16.07 -1.42
CA HIS A 69 -10.56 16.54 -1.26
C HIS A 69 -10.29 17.86 -1.99
N ARG A 70 -11.32 18.60 -2.40
CA ARG A 70 -11.17 19.87 -3.12
C ARG A 70 -10.40 20.93 -2.31
N ASN A 71 -10.57 20.90 -0.99
CA ASN A 71 -9.99 21.89 -0.08
C ASN A 71 -8.65 21.45 0.52
N VAL A 72 -8.07 20.34 0.05
CA VAL A 72 -6.76 19.89 0.53
C VAL A 72 -5.68 20.86 0.04
N ALA A 73 -4.88 21.36 0.99
CA ALA A 73 -3.72 22.18 0.69
C ALA A 73 -2.55 21.29 0.29
N ILE A 74 -1.89 21.63 -0.83
CA ILE A 74 -0.68 20.94 -1.25
C ILE A 74 0.51 21.68 -0.64
N ASN A 75 1.23 21.05 0.29
CA ASN A 75 2.41 21.62 0.90
C ASN A 75 3.61 21.48 -0.04
N GLN A 76 3.93 22.57 -0.74
CA GLN A 76 5.01 22.59 -1.72
C GLN A 76 6.39 22.39 -1.07
N SER A 77 6.60 22.89 0.15
CA SER A 77 7.86 22.73 0.89
C SER A 77 8.18 21.26 1.13
N ILE A 78 7.17 20.44 1.48
CA ILE A 78 7.33 18.99 1.66
C ILE A 78 7.60 18.31 0.33
N ILE A 79 6.83 18.65 -0.71
CA ILE A 79 7.06 18.15 -2.07
C ILE A 79 8.50 18.43 -2.51
N ASP A 80 9.06 19.57 -2.11
CA ASP A 80 10.42 19.95 -2.46
C ASP A 80 11.50 19.16 -1.73
N LYS A 81 11.23 18.69 -0.52
CA LYS A 81 12.08 17.74 0.22
C LYS A 81 12.04 16.31 -0.36
N LEU A 82 10.98 15.94 -1.10
CA LEU A 82 10.87 14.58 -1.64
C LEU A 82 11.98 14.28 -2.65
N PRO A 83 12.50 13.04 -2.67
CA PRO A 83 13.49 12.63 -3.66
C PRO A 83 12.90 12.66 -5.08
N TYR A 84 13.75 12.95 -6.07
CA TYR A 84 13.31 13.04 -7.46
C TYR A 84 12.84 11.70 -8.03
N HIS A 85 13.61 10.65 -7.80
CA HIS A 85 13.36 9.27 -8.24
C HIS A 85 14.20 8.30 -7.40
N ASP A 86 14.04 8.36 -6.09
CA ASP A 86 14.82 7.51 -5.19
C ASP A 86 14.01 7.10 -3.95
N VAL A 87 14.58 6.19 -3.17
CA VAL A 87 14.04 5.79 -1.87
C VAL A 87 14.40 6.86 -0.84
N PRO A 88 13.41 7.42 -0.11
CA PRO A 88 13.67 8.35 0.99
C PRO A 88 14.60 7.78 2.06
N GLU A 89 15.53 8.59 2.57
CA GLU A 89 16.55 8.15 3.53
C GLU A 89 15.94 7.58 4.82
N CYS A 90 14.87 8.19 5.35
CA CYS A 90 14.27 7.71 6.60
C CYS A 90 13.71 6.28 6.48
N LEU A 91 13.29 5.84 5.29
CA LEU A 91 12.82 4.46 5.08
C LEU A 91 13.97 3.44 5.13
N TRP A 92 15.19 3.86 4.80
CA TRP A 92 16.37 3.01 4.98
C TRP A 92 16.66 2.79 6.46
N VAL A 93 16.49 3.84 7.28
CA VAL A 93 16.80 3.82 8.71
C VAL A 93 15.77 3.00 9.50
N THR A 94 14.48 3.10 9.14
CA THR A 94 13.41 2.40 9.86
C THR A 94 13.21 0.94 9.41
N MET A 95 13.89 0.50 8.35
CA MET A 95 13.78 -0.87 7.85
C MET A 95 14.39 -1.87 8.83
N GLN A 96 13.62 -2.91 9.16
CA GLN A 96 14.05 -4.04 9.97
C GLN A 96 14.30 -5.26 9.09
N ILE A 97 15.39 -5.99 9.37
CA ILE A 97 15.71 -7.25 8.69
C ILE A 97 15.31 -8.41 9.61
N SER A 98 14.56 -9.36 9.08
CA SER A 98 14.16 -10.59 9.77
C SER A 98 14.66 -11.80 8.99
N ASP A 99 15.29 -12.74 9.68
CA ASP A 99 15.78 -14.02 9.18
C ASP A 99 14.74 -15.14 9.29
N ASN A 100 13.57 -14.86 9.88
CA ASN A 100 12.51 -15.82 10.12
C ASN A 100 11.68 -16.13 8.86
N VAL A 101 12.32 -16.77 7.88
CA VAL A 101 11.70 -17.19 6.61
C VAL A 101 10.62 -18.25 6.85
N GLU A 102 10.82 -19.13 7.83
CA GLU A 102 9.94 -20.28 8.12
C GLU A 102 8.55 -19.88 8.60
N THR A 103 8.44 -18.86 9.47
CA THR A 103 7.14 -18.38 9.96
C THR A 103 6.35 -17.70 8.84
N ALA A 104 7.00 -16.90 7.99
CA ALA A 104 6.36 -16.25 6.85
C ALA A 104 5.85 -17.26 5.80
N THR A 105 6.53 -18.40 5.62
CA THR A 105 6.05 -19.47 4.76
C THR A 105 4.88 -20.25 5.36
N ASN A 106 4.86 -20.43 6.68
CA ASN A 106 3.81 -21.17 7.37
C ASN A 106 2.50 -20.38 7.54
N GLU A 107 2.52 -19.05 7.47
CA GLU A 107 1.30 -18.22 7.50
C GLU A 107 0.57 -18.14 6.15
N ARG A 108 1.29 -18.31 5.02
CA ARG A 108 0.70 -18.29 3.66
C ARG A 108 -0.51 -19.21 3.45
N PRO A 109 -0.52 -20.49 3.89
CA PRO A 109 -1.68 -21.37 3.68
C PRO A 109 -2.93 -20.92 4.44
N ASN A 110 -2.81 -20.11 5.51
CA ASN A 110 -3.97 -19.70 6.31
C ASN A 110 -4.74 -18.51 5.72
N TYR A 111 -4.16 -17.79 4.76
CA TYR A 111 -4.79 -16.63 4.09
C TYR A 111 -5.45 -16.97 2.76
N ILE A 112 -5.21 -18.17 2.21
CA ILE A 112 -5.86 -18.66 1.00
C ILE A 112 -6.85 -19.73 1.44
N PRO A 113 -8.17 -19.51 1.34
CA PRO A 113 -9.13 -20.60 1.48
C PRO A 113 -8.79 -21.65 0.43
N ASP A 114 -8.59 -22.91 0.85
CA ASP A 114 -8.38 -24.02 -0.07
C ASP A 114 -9.53 -24.07 -1.08
N LEU A 115 -9.29 -23.60 -2.30
CA LEU A 115 -10.25 -23.66 -3.41
C LEU A 115 -10.38 -25.10 -3.97
N LEU A 116 -9.82 -26.09 -3.29
CA LEU A 116 -9.90 -27.51 -3.64
C LEU A 116 -10.89 -28.26 -2.76
N ILE A 117 -12.11 -27.71 -2.62
CA ILE A 117 -13.25 -28.52 -2.18
C ILE A 117 -13.69 -29.37 -3.38
N ASN A 118 -13.21 -30.61 -3.39
CA ASN A 118 -13.73 -31.79 -4.08
C ASN A 118 -14.19 -31.59 -5.55
N VAL A 119 -13.24 -31.71 -6.47
CA VAL A 119 -13.53 -32.23 -7.81
C VAL A 119 -13.64 -33.75 -7.72
N SER A 120 -14.75 -34.24 -7.17
CA SER A 120 -15.21 -35.60 -7.40
C SER A 120 -16.71 -35.70 -7.19
N GLU A 121 -17.40 -35.87 -8.31
CA GLU A 121 -18.78 -36.34 -8.46
C GLU A 121 -19.91 -35.33 -8.23
N SER A 122 -20.32 -34.66 -9.30
CA SER A 122 -21.63 -34.92 -9.92
C SER A 122 -21.90 -33.98 -11.09
N ASN A 123 -22.17 -34.57 -12.25
CA ASN A 123 -22.61 -33.90 -13.45
C ASN A 123 -23.93 -33.17 -13.19
N ASN A 124 -23.96 -31.85 -13.37
CA ASN A 124 -25.13 -31.14 -13.90
C ASN A 124 -24.69 -29.77 -14.43
N THR A 125 -24.73 -29.65 -15.76
CA THR A 125 -24.50 -28.42 -16.51
C THR A 125 -25.57 -27.37 -16.15
N VAL A 126 -25.17 -26.30 -15.46
CA VAL A 126 -25.92 -25.04 -15.47
C VAL A 126 -25.00 -23.97 -16.06
N ILE A 127 -25.18 -23.73 -17.36
CA ILE A 127 -24.55 -22.61 -18.07
C ILE A 127 -25.27 -21.34 -17.59
N VAL A 128 -24.55 -20.47 -16.88
CA VAL A 128 -25.06 -19.14 -16.53
C VAL A 128 -24.64 -18.17 -17.64
N PRO A 129 -25.57 -17.52 -18.36
CA PRO A 129 -25.21 -16.64 -19.47
C PRO A 129 -24.69 -15.30 -18.96
N LEU A 130 -23.59 -14.84 -19.56
CA LEU A 130 -23.05 -13.49 -19.37
C LEU A 130 -23.98 -12.48 -20.05
N ILE A 131 -24.58 -11.58 -19.27
CA ILE A 131 -25.28 -10.42 -19.80
C ILE A 131 -24.24 -9.31 -20.04
N PRO A 132 -23.99 -8.90 -21.29
CA PRO A 132 -23.13 -7.75 -21.56
C PRO A 132 -23.90 -6.45 -21.28
N ARG A 133 -23.16 -5.46 -20.80
CA ARG A 133 -23.65 -4.10 -20.52
C ARG A 133 -23.61 -3.24 -21.78
#